data_AF-A0A1V6HFC2-F1
#
_entry.id   AF-A0A1V6HFC2-F1
#
_cell.length_a   1.000
_cell.length_b   1.000
_cell.length_c   1.000
_cell.angle_alpha   90.00
_cell.angle_beta   90.00
_cell.angle_gamma   90.00
#
_symmetry.space_group_name_H-M   'P 1'
#
loop_
_entity.id
_entity.type
_entity.pdbx_description
1 polymer ?
#
loop_
_entity_poly.entity_id
_entity_poly.type
_entity_poly.pdbx_seq_one_letter_code
_entity_poly.pdbx_strand_id
1 'polypeptide(L)'
;MTGPISKLALADMDFPGQTEYVASVCGVSRFAMMLAGPTLKVTLATTHVAIKDLAGQLTENMVYDAGELTAQFLGSKKARIAVLGLNPHAGDGGRFGDEEAKIIEPAVLRLKAAGYDAVGPLPADTAFFRAVSGDFDAVVAMYHDQGLGPLKLVHFFDAVNITLGLPRIRVSPDHGPAFDLAGTGKANPKSTVEALKMAHLSS
;
A
#
# COMPACT_ATOMS: atom_id res chain seq x y z
N MET A 1 -0.64 15.58 8.35
CA MET A 1 0.43 14.64 8.72
C MET A 1 0.17 14.12 10.13
N THR A 2 0.45 12.86 10.41
CA THR A 2 0.43 12.28 11.76
C THR A 2 1.84 11.83 12.16
N GLY A 3 2.20 11.95 13.43
CA GLY A 3 3.41 11.31 13.99
C GLY A 3 3.18 9.83 14.31
N PRO A 4 4.26 9.08 14.62
CA PRO A 4 4.14 7.69 15.05
C PRO A 4 3.39 7.61 16.38
N ILE A 5 2.38 6.74 16.46
CA ILE A 5 1.68 6.40 17.71
C ILE A 5 1.98 4.94 18.04
N SER A 6 2.15 4.65 19.33
CA SER A 6 2.34 3.28 19.82
C SER A 6 1.04 2.49 19.73
N LYS A 7 1.12 1.23 19.27
CA LYS A 7 -0.02 0.30 19.33
C LYS A 7 -0.55 0.10 20.75
N LEU A 8 0.31 0.17 21.77
CA LEU A 8 -0.12 0.14 23.18
C LEU A 8 -1.00 1.32 23.56
N ALA A 9 -0.77 2.50 22.97
CA ALA A 9 -1.62 3.68 23.18
C ALA A 9 -2.93 3.62 22.37
N LEU A 10 -3.03 2.71 21.40
CA LEU A 10 -4.24 2.42 20.63
C LEU A 10 -5.00 1.20 21.15
N ALA A 11 -4.46 0.46 22.13
CA ALA A 11 -5.05 -0.78 22.63
C ALA A 11 -6.41 -0.59 23.31
N ASP A 12 -6.67 0.62 23.82
CA ASP A 12 -7.97 1.01 24.40
C ASP A 12 -8.94 1.61 23.36
N MET A 13 -8.59 1.57 22.07
CA MET A 13 -9.45 2.01 20.96
C MET A 13 -9.97 0.81 20.18
N ASP A 14 -11.22 0.86 19.73
CA ASP A 14 -11.85 -0.17 18.88
C ASP A 14 -11.27 -0.24 17.44
N PHE A 15 -10.05 0.28 17.21
CA PHE A 15 -9.44 0.40 15.90
C PHE A 15 -8.06 -0.27 15.85
N PRO A 16 -7.76 -1.07 14.82
CA PRO A 16 -6.50 -1.79 14.70
C PRO A 16 -5.29 -0.89 14.40
N GLY A 17 -5.53 0.38 14.03
CA GLY A 17 -4.49 1.34 13.66
C GLY A 17 -5.00 2.75 13.40
N GLN A 18 -4.06 3.68 13.18
CA GLN A 18 -4.36 5.09 12.87
C GLN A 18 -5.10 5.26 11.54
N THR A 19 -4.79 4.42 10.54
CA THR A 19 -5.40 4.49 9.20
C THR A 19 -6.90 4.25 9.30
N GLU A 20 -7.29 3.18 9.99
CA GLU A 20 -8.68 2.76 10.20
C GLU A 20 -9.44 3.77 11.06
N TYR A 21 -8.79 4.31 12.11
CA TYR A 21 -9.37 5.37 12.93
C TYR A 21 -9.68 6.63 12.11
N VAL A 22 -8.72 7.13 11.32
CA VAL A 22 -8.91 8.35 10.52
C VAL A 22 -9.98 8.15 9.45
N ALA A 23 -9.99 6.99 8.78
CA ALA A 23 -11.03 6.67 7.79
C ALA A 23 -12.43 6.68 8.41
N SER A 24 -12.58 6.09 9.60
CA SER A 24 -13.84 6.10 10.36
C SER A 24 -14.31 7.51 10.72
N VAL A 25 -13.41 8.35 11.26
CA VAL A 25 -13.71 9.76 11.57
C VAL A 25 -14.10 10.55 10.32
N CYS A 26 -13.53 10.23 9.16
CA CYS A 26 -13.88 10.85 7.89
C CYS A 26 -15.13 10.26 7.21
N GLY A 27 -15.76 9.21 7.78
CA GLY A 27 -16.88 8.53 7.16
C GLY A 27 -16.52 7.80 5.86
N VAL A 28 -15.25 7.42 5.69
CA VAL A 28 -14.72 6.77 4.49
C VAL A 28 -14.63 5.27 4.70
N SER A 29 -15.38 4.52 3.91
CA SER A 29 -15.32 3.05 3.89
C SER A 29 -14.30 2.49 2.88
N ARG A 30 -13.96 3.28 1.85
CA ARG A 30 -12.99 2.91 0.80
C ARG A 30 -11.68 3.65 0.99
N PHE A 31 -10.69 2.99 1.57
CA PHE A 31 -9.34 3.52 1.73
C PHE A 31 -8.31 2.43 1.48
N ALA A 32 -7.09 2.84 1.15
CA ALA A 32 -5.96 1.93 0.97
C ALA A 32 -4.70 2.50 1.62
N MET A 33 -3.85 1.63 2.14
CA MET A 33 -2.53 2.00 2.63
C MET A 33 -1.53 1.95 1.47
N MET A 34 -0.86 3.07 1.20
CA MET A 34 0.26 3.13 0.29
C MET A 34 1.53 3.50 1.07
N LEU A 35 2.63 2.83 0.77
CA LEU A 35 3.95 3.33 1.11
C LEU A 35 4.66 3.80 -0.15
N ALA A 36 5.22 4.99 -0.10
CA ALA A 36 5.84 5.63 -1.26
C ALA A 36 7.24 6.13 -0.91
N GLY A 37 8.23 5.65 -1.66
CA GLY A 37 9.53 6.30 -1.79
C GLY A 37 9.71 6.90 -3.19
N PRO A 38 10.86 7.55 -3.44
CA PRO A 38 11.14 8.20 -4.72
C PRO A 38 10.98 7.30 -5.96
N THR A 39 11.45 6.05 -5.89
CA THR A 39 11.51 5.13 -7.04
C THR A 39 10.51 3.98 -6.97
N LEU A 40 9.90 3.73 -5.80
CA LEU A 40 8.94 2.64 -5.63
C LEU A 40 7.76 3.09 -4.75
N LYS A 41 6.55 2.86 -5.24
CA LYS A 41 5.29 3.12 -4.53
C LYS A 41 4.48 1.83 -4.50
N VAL A 42 4.03 1.44 -3.32
CA VAL A 42 3.34 0.17 -3.10
C VAL A 42 2.05 0.41 -2.33
N THR A 43 0.92 0.06 -2.93
CA THR A 43 -0.40 0.08 -2.29
C THR A 43 -0.78 -1.33 -1.88
N LEU A 44 -1.37 -1.49 -0.70
CA LEU A 44 -1.76 -2.78 -0.16
C LEU A 44 -3.26 -3.00 -0.33
N ALA A 45 -3.66 -4.12 -0.94
CA ALA A 45 -5.04 -4.56 -1.01
C ALA A 45 -5.55 -5.03 0.37
N THR A 46 -4.67 -5.60 1.19
CA THR A 46 -4.92 -5.92 2.60
C THR A 46 -3.80 -5.39 3.48
N THR A 47 -4.12 -4.94 4.69
CA THR A 47 -3.13 -4.40 5.64
C THR A 47 -2.68 -5.47 6.63
N HIS A 48 -3.14 -5.43 7.88
CA HIS A 48 -2.71 -6.31 8.95
C HIS A 48 -3.60 -7.54 9.05
N VAL A 49 -3.44 -8.48 8.11
CA VAL A 49 -4.15 -9.77 8.09
C VAL A 49 -3.17 -10.89 8.40
N ALA A 50 -3.57 -11.87 9.23
CA ALA A 50 -2.76 -13.05 9.45
C ALA A 50 -2.66 -13.87 8.16
N ILE A 51 -1.47 -14.37 7.81
CA ILE A 51 -1.24 -15.07 6.53
C ILE A 51 -2.22 -16.22 6.29
N LYS A 52 -2.56 -16.98 7.34
CA LYS A 52 -3.53 -18.09 7.27
C LYS A 52 -4.94 -17.68 6.84
N ASP A 53 -5.32 -16.42 7.06
CA ASP A 53 -6.66 -15.88 6.81
C ASP A 53 -6.73 -15.08 5.50
N LEU A 54 -5.59 -14.87 4.85
CA LEU A 54 -5.44 -13.93 3.73
C LEU A 54 -6.31 -14.30 2.53
N ALA A 55 -6.23 -15.56 2.08
CA ALA A 55 -7.01 -16.04 0.92
C ALA A 55 -8.52 -15.94 1.15
N GLY A 56 -8.98 -16.13 2.40
CA GLY A 56 -10.40 -16.03 2.75
C GLY A 56 -10.92 -14.60 2.91
N GLN A 57 -10.04 -13.62 3.09
CA GLN A 57 -10.42 -12.22 3.29
C GLN A 57 -10.20 -11.34 2.06
N LEU A 58 -9.29 -11.72 1.16
CA LEU A 58 -9.06 -10.96 -0.07
C LEU A 58 -10.32 -10.97 -0.93
N THR A 59 -10.71 -9.80 -1.45
CA THR A 59 -11.88 -9.66 -2.34
C THR A 59 -11.53 -8.85 -3.57
N GLU A 60 -12.31 -9.02 -4.63
CA GLU A 60 -12.13 -8.32 -5.89
C GLU A 60 -12.23 -6.80 -5.70
N ASN A 61 -13.15 -6.36 -4.83
CA ASN A 61 -13.32 -4.95 -4.49
C ASN A 61 -12.10 -4.38 -3.77
N MET A 62 -11.45 -5.12 -2.87
CA MET A 62 -10.22 -4.64 -2.22
C MET A 62 -9.10 -4.39 -3.23
N VAL A 63 -8.92 -5.30 -4.20
CA VAL A 63 -7.91 -5.15 -5.27
C VAL A 63 -8.26 -3.99 -6.20
N TYR A 64 -9.54 -3.90 -6.61
CA TYR A 64 -10.02 -2.79 -7.44
C TYR A 64 -9.84 -1.44 -6.74
N ASP A 65 -10.25 -1.34 -5.48
CA ASP A 65 -10.16 -0.11 -4.69
C ASP A 65 -8.71 0.32 -4.51
N ALA A 66 -7.81 -0.62 -4.21
CA ALA A 66 -6.38 -0.33 -4.12
C ALA A 66 -5.86 0.25 -5.45
N GLY A 67 -6.15 -0.38 -6.59
CA GLY A 67 -5.71 0.09 -7.90
C GLY A 67 -6.33 1.44 -8.31
N GLU A 68 -7.62 1.64 -8.09
CA GLU A 68 -8.32 2.89 -8.42
C GLU A 68 -7.78 4.04 -7.58
N LEU A 69 -7.64 3.85 -6.27
CA LEU A 69 -7.11 4.85 -5.36
C LEU A 69 -5.64 5.17 -5.67
N THR A 70 -4.84 4.17 -6.05
CA THR A 70 -3.47 4.39 -6.55
C THR A 70 -3.48 5.31 -7.78
N ALA A 71 -4.31 5.03 -8.79
CA ALA A 71 -4.37 5.84 -10.00
C ALA A 71 -4.83 7.29 -9.72
N GLN A 72 -5.81 7.45 -8.83
CA GLN A 72 -6.29 8.76 -8.40
C GLN A 72 -5.18 9.54 -7.70
N PHE A 73 -4.43 8.89 -6.81
CA PHE A 73 -3.28 9.52 -6.13
C PHE A 73 -2.19 9.95 -7.11
N LEU A 74 -1.91 9.14 -8.13
CA LEU A 74 -0.94 9.49 -9.18
C LEU A 74 -1.45 10.57 -10.14
N GLY A 75 -2.74 10.95 -10.04
CA GLY A 75 -3.34 12.01 -10.85
C GLY A 75 -3.49 11.66 -12.34
N SER A 76 -3.33 10.39 -12.72
CA SER A 76 -3.33 9.98 -14.12
C SER A 76 -3.89 8.57 -14.32
N LYS A 77 -4.87 8.45 -15.21
CA LYS A 77 -5.36 7.13 -15.68
C LYS A 77 -4.32 6.35 -16.49
N LYS A 78 -3.32 7.05 -17.04
CA LYS A 78 -2.19 6.45 -17.77
C LYS A 78 -1.03 6.03 -16.86
N ALA A 79 -1.18 6.21 -15.55
CA ALA A 79 -0.21 5.66 -14.61
C ALA A 79 -0.21 4.13 -14.72
N ARG A 80 0.97 3.56 -14.95
CA ARG A 80 1.18 2.12 -15.15
C ARG A 80 1.17 1.43 -13.79
N ILE A 81 0.13 0.68 -13.50
CA ILE A 81 -0.07 0.03 -12.20
C ILE A 81 0.17 -1.47 -12.35
N ALA A 82 1.21 -1.98 -11.68
CA ALA A 82 1.45 -3.41 -11.57
C ALA A 82 0.55 -3.99 -10.46
N VAL A 83 -0.32 -4.95 -10.78
CA VAL A 83 -1.13 -5.68 -9.79
C VAL A 83 -0.53 -7.06 -9.61
N LEU A 84 -0.13 -7.40 -8.38
CA LEU A 84 0.53 -8.67 -8.08
C LEU A 84 -0.49 -9.81 -7.96
N GLY A 85 -0.04 -11.04 -8.23
CA GLY A 85 -0.74 -12.25 -7.78
C GLY A 85 -0.66 -12.41 -6.27
N LEU A 86 -1.54 -13.22 -5.70
CA LEU A 86 -1.47 -13.64 -4.31
C LEU A 86 -0.45 -14.77 -4.15
N ASN A 87 -0.51 -15.73 -5.06
CA ASN A 87 0.27 -16.95 -5.04
C ASN A 87 1.62 -16.79 -5.75
N PRO A 88 2.62 -17.62 -5.42
CA PRO A 88 3.86 -17.71 -6.18
C PRO A 88 3.57 -17.88 -7.68
N HIS A 89 4.37 -17.19 -8.51
CA HIS A 89 4.19 -17.20 -9.97
C HIS A 89 2.79 -16.79 -10.44
N ALA A 90 2.06 -15.99 -9.65
CA ALA A 90 0.67 -15.62 -9.92
C ALA A 90 -0.22 -16.85 -10.19
N GLY A 91 -0.09 -17.87 -9.34
CA GLY A 91 -0.92 -19.07 -9.38
C GLY A 91 -0.50 -20.10 -10.45
N ASP A 92 0.37 -19.74 -11.40
CA ASP A 92 0.87 -20.61 -12.49
C ASP A 92 -0.29 -21.36 -13.20
N GLY A 93 -1.28 -20.60 -13.67
CA GLY A 93 -2.45 -21.14 -14.36
C GLY A 93 -3.40 -21.95 -13.47
N GLY A 94 -3.41 -21.71 -12.17
CA GLY A 94 -4.25 -22.42 -11.20
C GLY A 94 -3.53 -23.53 -10.43
N ARG A 95 -2.25 -23.79 -10.75
CA ARG A 95 -1.45 -24.85 -10.11
C ARG A 95 -1.18 -24.58 -8.62
N PHE A 96 -1.06 -23.30 -8.24
CA PHE A 96 -0.70 -22.89 -6.88
C PHE A 96 -1.80 -22.11 -6.15
N GLY A 97 -3.05 -22.28 -6.56
CA GLY A 97 -4.20 -21.53 -6.05
C GLY A 97 -5.01 -20.95 -7.20
N ASP A 98 -6.25 -20.54 -6.92
CA ASP A 98 -7.18 -20.02 -7.93
C ASP A 98 -7.69 -18.60 -7.63
N GLU A 99 -7.12 -17.97 -6.60
CA GLU A 99 -7.42 -16.60 -6.21
C GLU A 99 -7.10 -15.59 -7.31
N GLU A 100 -6.06 -15.84 -8.12
CA GLU A 100 -5.78 -15.03 -9.30
C GLU A 100 -6.97 -14.97 -10.25
N ALA A 101 -7.48 -16.12 -10.69
CA ALA A 101 -8.58 -16.20 -11.65
C ALA A 101 -9.92 -15.74 -11.06
N LYS A 102 -10.15 -16.00 -9.77
CA LYS A 102 -11.43 -15.68 -9.11
C LYS A 102 -11.54 -14.24 -8.60
N ILE A 103 -10.41 -13.61 -8.26
CA ILE A 103 -10.39 -12.34 -7.51
C ILE A 103 -9.56 -11.28 -8.23
N ILE A 104 -8.33 -11.60 -8.61
CA ILE A 104 -7.35 -10.59 -9.04
C ILE A 104 -7.53 -10.25 -10.53
N GLU A 105 -7.68 -11.24 -11.40
CA GLU A 105 -7.95 -11.05 -12.82
C GLU A 105 -9.24 -10.26 -13.06
N PRO A 106 -10.38 -10.58 -12.42
CA PRO A 106 -11.59 -9.75 -12.51
C PRO A 106 -11.37 -8.30 -12.08
N ALA A 107 -10.62 -8.07 -10.99
CA ALA A 107 -10.32 -6.72 -10.53
C ALA A 107 -9.45 -5.94 -11.53
N VAL A 108 -8.44 -6.58 -12.12
CA VAL A 108 -7.60 -5.98 -13.18
C VAL A 108 -8.43 -5.67 -14.43
N LEU A 109 -9.33 -6.56 -14.83
CA LEU A 109 -10.25 -6.33 -15.95
C LEU A 109 -11.19 -5.15 -15.68
N ARG A 110 -11.71 -5.03 -14.45
CA ARG A 110 -12.51 -3.87 -14.03
C ARG A 110 -11.72 -2.56 -14.05
N LEU A 111 -10.48 -2.56 -13.58
CA LEU A 111 -9.59 -1.39 -13.66
C LEU A 111 -9.38 -0.97 -15.11
N LYS A 112 -9.08 -1.92 -16.00
CA LYS A 112 -8.94 -1.66 -17.45
C LYS A 112 -10.23 -1.12 -18.07
N ALA A 113 -11.38 -1.70 -17.73
CA ALA A 113 -12.68 -1.24 -18.21
C ALA A 113 -13.01 0.19 -17.74
N ALA A 114 -12.56 0.58 -16.54
CA ALA A 114 -12.64 1.95 -16.04
C ALA A 114 -11.61 2.92 -16.66
N GLY A 115 -10.73 2.41 -17.54
CA GLY A 115 -9.74 3.17 -18.30
C GLY A 115 -8.39 3.34 -17.61
N TYR A 116 -8.10 2.57 -16.57
CA TYR A 116 -6.80 2.58 -15.89
C TYR A 116 -5.79 1.65 -16.56
N ASP A 117 -4.54 2.08 -16.67
CA ASP A 117 -3.43 1.27 -17.20
C ASP A 117 -2.89 0.29 -16.14
N ALA A 118 -3.72 -0.70 -15.79
CA ALA A 118 -3.38 -1.75 -14.83
C ALA A 118 -2.94 -3.04 -15.54
N VAL A 119 -1.87 -3.68 -15.06
CA VAL A 119 -1.34 -4.93 -15.59
C VAL A 119 -1.18 -5.95 -14.47
N GLY A 120 -1.79 -7.12 -14.61
CA GLY A 120 -1.68 -8.23 -13.67
C GLY A 120 -2.68 -9.35 -13.94
N PRO A 121 -2.71 -10.38 -13.07
CA PRO A 121 -1.80 -10.58 -11.93
C PRO A 121 -0.35 -10.85 -12.39
N LEU A 122 0.63 -10.23 -11.71
CA LEU A 122 2.05 -10.43 -11.98
C LEU A 122 2.75 -11.21 -10.84
N PRO A 123 3.72 -12.08 -11.13
CA PRO A 123 4.56 -12.67 -10.09
C PRO A 123 5.33 -11.60 -9.32
N ALA A 124 5.21 -11.60 -7.99
CA ALA A 124 5.80 -10.58 -7.12
C ALA A 124 7.33 -10.51 -7.26
N ASP A 125 8.00 -11.66 -7.34
CA ASP A 125 9.45 -11.81 -7.46
C ASP A 125 10.05 -11.11 -8.68
N THR A 126 9.31 -11.03 -9.78
CA THR A 126 9.75 -10.32 -11.01
C THR A 126 9.21 -8.89 -11.11
N ALA A 127 8.01 -8.63 -10.58
CA ALA A 127 7.35 -7.34 -10.69
C ALA A 127 8.10 -6.21 -9.97
N PHE A 128 8.69 -6.46 -8.80
CA PHE A 128 9.43 -5.42 -8.07
C PHE A 128 10.69 -4.96 -8.77
N PHE A 129 11.43 -5.87 -9.42
CA PHE A 129 12.59 -5.50 -10.24
C PHE A 129 12.18 -4.55 -11.36
N ARG A 130 11.07 -4.86 -12.05
CA ARG A 130 10.51 -4.04 -13.13
C ARG A 130 10.02 -2.69 -12.62
N ALA A 131 9.32 -2.66 -11.49
CA ALA A 131 8.83 -1.43 -10.87
C ALA A 131 9.98 -0.49 -10.51
N VAL A 132 11.03 -0.99 -9.85
CA VAL A 132 12.23 -0.20 -9.53
C VAL A 132 12.98 0.25 -10.79
N SER A 133 12.91 -0.53 -11.87
CA SER A 133 13.49 -0.20 -13.18
C SER A 133 12.68 0.82 -13.99
N GLY A 134 11.50 1.24 -13.49
CA GLY A 134 10.67 2.27 -14.12
C GLY A 134 9.61 1.75 -15.10
N ASP A 135 9.34 0.44 -15.15
CA ASP A 135 8.26 -0.14 -15.96
C ASP A 135 6.87 0.25 -15.43
N PHE A 136 6.77 0.50 -14.12
CA PHE A 136 5.52 0.79 -13.42
C PHE A 136 5.68 2.02 -12.53
N ASP A 137 4.60 2.80 -12.41
CA ASP A 137 4.57 4.01 -11.57
C ASP A 137 4.15 3.67 -10.12
N ALA A 138 3.44 2.55 -9.94
CA ALA A 138 3.11 1.97 -8.65
C ALA A 138 2.81 0.47 -8.74
N VAL A 139 2.87 -0.21 -7.60
CA VAL A 139 2.54 -1.63 -7.43
C VAL A 139 1.37 -1.77 -6.44
N VAL A 140 0.42 -2.65 -6.74
CA VAL A 140 -0.63 -3.11 -5.82
C VAL A 140 -0.26 -4.51 -5.35
N ALA A 141 0.10 -4.64 -4.07
CA ALA A 141 0.43 -5.90 -3.42
C ALA A 141 -0.79 -6.46 -2.67
N MET A 142 -0.93 -7.78 -2.65
CA MET A 142 -2.07 -8.47 -2.05
C MET A 142 -2.01 -8.45 -0.52
N TYR A 143 -0.81 -8.42 0.07
CA TYR A 143 -0.59 -8.40 1.51
C TYR A 143 0.65 -7.61 1.92
N HIS A 144 0.71 -7.27 3.20
CA HIS A 144 1.73 -6.40 3.80
C HIS A 144 3.17 -6.80 3.45
N ASP A 145 3.60 -8.00 3.84
CA ASP A 145 5.02 -8.40 3.68
C ASP A 145 5.40 -8.65 2.22
N GLN A 146 4.44 -8.90 1.33
CA GLN A 146 4.66 -8.99 -0.12
C GLN A 146 5.21 -7.68 -0.67
N GLY A 147 4.61 -6.57 -0.24
CA GLY A 147 4.90 -5.24 -0.71
C GLY A 147 6.00 -4.54 0.07
N LEU A 148 5.97 -4.68 1.40
CA LEU A 148 6.82 -3.90 2.28
C LEU A 148 8.23 -4.47 2.40
N GLY A 149 8.43 -5.78 2.22
CA GLY A 149 9.76 -6.37 2.17
C GLY A 149 10.63 -5.71 1.08
N PRO A 150 10.21 -5.75 -0.20
CA PRO A 150 10.91 -5.10 -1.30
C PRO A 150 10.99 -3.58 -1.15
N LEU A 151 9.91 -2.92 -0.71
CA LEU A 151 9.92 -1.47 -0.51
C LEU A 151 10.93 -1.05 0.57
N LYS A 152 11.00 -1.74 1.70
CA LYS A 152 11.96 -1.42 2.76
C LYS A 152 13.40 -1.72 2.36
N LEU A 153 13.63 -2.67 1.45
CA LEU A 153 14.96 -2.89 0.87
C LEU A 153 15.44 -1.67 0.07
N VAL A 154 14.55 -1.02 -0.67
CA VAL A 154 14.88 0.14 -1.53
C VAL A 154 14.79 1.47 -0.77
N HIS A 155 13.80 1.63 0.10
CA HIS A 155 13.39 2.89 0.74
C HIS A 155 13.20 2.74 2.25
N PHE A 156 14.19 2.19 2.95
CA PHE A 156 14.09 1.96 4.40
C PHE A 156 13.82 3.24 5.21
N PHE A 157 14.47 4.35 4.84
CA PHE A 157 14.49 5.60 5.61
C PHE A 157 13.67 6.75 5.01
N ASP A 158 13.28 6.64 3.73
CA ASP A 158 12.59 7.70 2.98
C ASP A 158 11.24 7.26 2.40
N ALA A 159 10.74 6.09 2.78
CA ALA A 159 9.34 5.75 2.56
C ALA A 159 8.43 6.58 3.47
N VAL A 160 7.27 6.95 2.91
CA VAL A 160 6.17 7.63 3.59
C VAL A 160 4.93 6.75 3.53
N ASN A 161 4.25 6.57 4.65
CA ASN A 161 2.95 5.91 4.68
C ASN A 161 1.84 6.92 4.37
N ILE A 162 1.00 6.60 3.40
CA ILE A 162 -0.08 7.42 2.88
C ILE A 162 -1.39 6.65 3.00
N THR A 163 -2.43 7.31 3.51
CA THR A 163 -3.79 6.78 3.46
C THR A 163 -4.52 7.38 2.26
N LEU A 164 -4.79 6.56 1.26
CA LEU A 164 -5.54 6.93 0.07
C LEU A 164 -7.05 6.88 0.32
N GLY A 165 -7.82 7.63 -0.46
CA GLY A 165 -9.30 7.65 -0.40
C GLY A 165 -9.90 8.62 0.62
N LEU A 166 -9.07 9.26 1.44
CA LEU A 166 -9.53 10.31 2.36
C LEU A 166 -9.81 11.63 1.62
N PRO A 167 -10.72 12.50 2.13
CA PRO A 167 -10.98 13.82 1.54
C PRO A 167 -9.76 14.74 1.48
N ARG A 168 -8.72 14.45 2.28
CA ARG A 168 -7.43 15.12 2.27
C ARG A 168 -6.33 14.09 2.41
N ILE A 169 -5.20 14.35 1.75
CA ILE A 169 -4.02 13.48 1.83
C ILE A 169 -3.52 13.42 3.28
N ARG A 170 -3.52 12.21 3.83
CA ARG A 170 -2.93 11.91 5.14
C ARG A 170 -1.64 11.13 4.92
N VAL A 171 -0.54 11.71 5.39
CA VAL A 171 0.79 11.11 5.41
C VAL A 171 1.27 10.88 6.85
N SER A 172 2.09 9.85 7.02
CA SER A 172 2.74 9.46 8.26
C SER A 172 4.16 8.98 7.97
N PRO A 173 5.12 9.22 8.88
CA PRO A 173 6.40 8.51 8.84
C PRO A 173 6.16 7.00 8.89
N ASP A 174 7.08 6.25 8.28
CA ASP A 174 7.00 4.79 8.15
C ASP A 174 7.88 4.05 9.18
N HIS A 175 8.05 4.67 10.35
CA HIS A 175 8.73 4.09 11.51
C HIS A 175 7.81 4.12 12.73
N GLY A 176 8.08 3.20 13.68
CA GLY A 176 7.40 3.18 14.97
C GLY A 176 7.84 4.30 15.92
N PRO A 177 7.34 4.30 17.17
CA PRO A 177 7.63 5.33 18.17
C PRO A 177 9.10 5.41 18.62
N ALA A 178 9.88 4.34 18.44
CA ALA A 178 11.30 4.24 18.82
C ALA A 178 11.57 4.85 20.22
N PHE A 179 10.86 4.33 21.24
CA PHE A 179 10.90 4.86 22.61
C PHE A 179 12.32 4.91 23.20
N ASP A 180 13.17 3.97 22.79
CA ASP A 180 14.59 3.88 23.13
C ASP A 180 15.42 5.07 22.61
N LEU A 181 14.95 5.75 21.56
CA LEU A 181 15.60 6.92 20.98
C LEU A 181 15.02 8.25 21.49
N ALA A 182 13.92 8.24 22.25
CA ALA A 182 13.28 9.44 22.76
C ALA A 182 14.22 10.23 23.70
N GLY A 183 14.38 11.53 23.44
CA GLY A 183 15.25 12.41 24.23
C GLY A 183 16.76 12.22 24.00
N THR A 184 17.18 11.27 23.14
CA THR A 184 18.60 10.98 22.90
C THR A 184 19.24 11.84 21.81
N GLY A 185 18.43 12.49 20.96
CA GLY A 185 18.89 13.21 19.77
C GLY A 185 19.37 12.32 18.61
N LYS A 186 19.24 10.99 18.72
CA LYS A 186 19.74 10.01 17.72
C LYS A 186 18.70 9.55 16.70
N ALA A 187 17.45 10.01 16.82
CA ALA A 187 16.40 9.65 15.88
C ALA A 187 16.70 10.20 14.48
N ASN A 188 16.52 9.39 13.44
CA ASN A 188 16.69 9.84 12.05
C ASN A 188 15.40 10.54 11.58
N PRO A 189 15.43 11.85 11.28
CA PRO A 189 14.22 12.60 10.91
C PRO A 189 13.82 12.42 9.45
N LYS A 190 14.58 11.69 8.62
CA LYS A 190 14.40 11.67 7.16
C LYS A 190 12.98 11.33 6.73
N SER A 191 12.37 10.25 7.25
CA SER A 191 11.00 9.85 6.90
C SER A 191 9.96 10.93 7.27
N THR A 192 10.13 11.57 8.43
CA THR A 192 9.28 12.71 8.86
C THR A 192 9.42 13.91 7.92
N VAL A 193 10.63 14.23 7.48
CA VAL A 193 10.88 15.30 6.50
C VAL A 193 10.27 14.98 5.14
N GLU A 194 10.43 13.74 4.64
CA GLU A 194 9.83 13.34 3.37
C GLU A 194 8.30 13.33 3.43
N ALA A 195 7.70 12.93 4.56
CA ALA A 195 6.26 13.03 4.77
C ALA A 195 5.78 14.49 4.70
N LEU A 196 6.49 15.44 5.32
CA LEU A 196 6.16 16.86 5.23
C LEU A 196 6.25 17.39 3.80
N LYS A 197 7.30 17.04 3.05
CA LYS A 197 7.43 17.43 1.64
C LYS A 197 6.29 16.89 0.79
N MET A 198 5.93 15.63 0.98
CA MET A 198 4.84 14.99 0.26
C MET A 198 3.49 15.64 0.56
N ALA A 199 3.23 16.01 1.82
CA ALA A 199 2.03 16.75 2.19
C ALA A 199 1.96 18.14 1.53
N HIS A 200 3.10 18.83 1.39
CA HIS A 200 3.16 20.15 0.76
C HIS A 200 2.90 20.12 -0.75
N LEU A 201 3.37 19.08 -1.45
CA LEU A 201 3.11 18.90 -2.89
C LEU A 201 1.66 18.50 -3.21
N SER A 202 0.88 18.18 -2.18
CA SER A 202 -0.46 17.61 -2.26
C SER A 202 -1.58 18.61 -1.93
N SER A 203 -1.22 19.87 -1.63
CA SER A 203 -2.13 20.99 -1.31
C SER A 203 -2.20 22.00 -2.45
#